data_AF-A0A202EDH9-F1
#
_entry.id   AF-A0A202EDH9-F1
#
_cell.length_a   1.000
_cell.length_b   1.000
_cell.length_c   1.000
_cell.angle_alpha   90.00
_cell.angle_beta   90.00
_cell.angle_gamma   90.00
#
_symmetry.space_group_name_H-M   'P 1'
#
loop_
_entity.id
_entity.type
_entity.pdbx_description
1 polymer ?
#
loop_
_entity_poly.entity_id
_entity_poly.type
_entity_poly.pdbx_seq_one_letter_code
_entity_poly.pdbx_strand_id
1 'polypeptide(L)'
;MWAVEVLATGGESTYLVASSGGLDAYRALAPPIRAGGQFLGTLVIALVVLGLLQESGPRSVRTVRRSPIISCCIGLPGALVIAGLAQTGSLLLGSSLGIFFGIPFVIFGLTVLPLLTTIGVVAIGQTITTRVGRDGLGAGVLAGSALAGLAGLSLGATLVLASLAAILGVGAGARVLFAAGGSTQPEERTVPPANKI
;
A
#
# COMPACT_ATOMS: atom_id res chain seq x y z
N MET A 1 39.64 -28.00 -0.38
CA MET A 1 39.18 -27.05 0.67
C MET A 1 39.09 -25.60 0.15
N TRP A 2 38.63 -25.35 -1.08
CA TRP A 2 38.56 -23.99 -1.68
C TRP A 2 37.17 -23.64 -2.24
N ALA A 3 36.19 -24.55 -2.11
CA ALA A 3 34.84 -24.36 -2.64
C ALA A 3 33.83 -23.82 -1.61
N VAL A 4 34.26 -23.64 -0.35
CA VAL A 4 33.36 -23.21 0.75
C VAL A 4 33.42 -21.69 0.99
N GLU A 5 34.52 -21.02 0.64
CA GLU A 5 34.65 -19.56 0.82
C GLU A 5 33.93 -18.73 -0.25
N VAL A 6 33.65 -19.30 -1.43
CA VAL A 6 32.93 -18.59 -2.50
C VAL A 6 31.41 -18.52 -2.23
N LEU A 7 30.88 -19.44 -1.40
CA LEU A 7 29.45 -19.44 -1.06
C LEU A 7 29.10 -18.50 0.11
N ALA A 8 30.08 -18.10 0.91
CA ALA A 8 29.88 -17.20 2.05
C ALA A 8 29.86 -15.71 1.64
N THR A 9 30.54 -15.34 0.55
CA THR A 9 30.66 -13.94 0.09
C THR A 9 29.57 -13.52 -0.92
N GLY A 10 28.88 -14.50 -1.53
CA GLY A 10 27.78 -14.25 -2.47
C GLY A 10 26.45 -13.84 -1.81
N GLY A 11 26.25 -14.18 -0.54
CA GLY A 11 25.05 -13.85 0.23
C GLY A 11 24.98 -12.37 0.56
N GLU A 12 25.96 -11.82 1.27
CA GLU A 12 25.95 -10.41 1.70
C GLU A 12 25.91 -9.42 0.52
N SER A 13 26.55 -9.79 -0.59
CA SER A 13 26.58 -9.00 -1.83
C SER A 13 25.22 -8.95 -2.53
N THR A 14 24.40 -10.01 -2.48
CA THR A 14 23.08 -10.02 -3.15
C THR A 14 22.01 -9.27 -2.35
N TYR A 15 22.12 -9.18 -1.03
CA TYR A 15 21.14 -8.45 -0.20
C TYR A 15 21.34 -6.92 -0.23
N LEU A 16 22.59 -6.44 -0.30
CA LEU A 16 22.87 -5.03 -0.60
C LEU A 16 22.53 -4.69 -2.05
N VAL A 17 22.78 -5.58 -3.01
CA VAL A 17 22.44 -5.38 -4.44
C VAL A 17 20.92 -5.47 -4.72
N ALA A 18 20.12 -6.19 -3.93
CA ALA A 18 18.66 -6.20 -4.11
C ALA A 18 18.00 -4.89 -3.64
N SER A 19 18.52 -4.25 -2.58
CA SER A 19 18.03 -2.96 -2.09
C SER A 19 18.67 -1.76 -2.79
N SER A 20 19.95 -1.84 -3.16
CA SER A 20 20.62 -0.81 -3.97
C SER A 20 20.22 -0.92 -5.44
N GLY A 21 20.17 -2.13 -6.00
CA GLY A 21 19.89 -2.39 -7.42
C GLY A 21 18.48 -1.98 -7.85
N GLY A 22 17.48 -2.06 -6.97
CA GLY A 22 16.13 -1.54 -7.25
C GLY A 22 16.11 -0.01 -7.37
N LEU A 23 16.81 0.68 -6.46
CA LEU A 23 16.93 2.15 -6.48
C LEU A 23 17.84 2.62 -7.62
N ASP A 24 18.89 1.87 -7.92
CA ASP A 24 19.84 2.13 -8.99
C ASP A 24 19.19 1.88 -10.36
N ALA A 25 18.41 0.80 -10.51
CA ALA A 25 17.58 0.56 -11.69
C ALA A 25 16.53 1.66 -11.86
N TYR A 26 15.88 2.09 -10.76
CA TYR A 26 14.94 3.20 -10.80
C TYR A 26 15.61 4.52 -11.22
N ARG A 27 16.81 4.80 -10.73
CA ARG A 27 17.59 6.00 -11.13
C ARG A 27 18.11 5.90 -12.57
N ALA A 28 18.41 4.69 -13.05
CA ALA A 28 18.86 4.44 -14.41
C ALA A 28 17.76 4.69 -15.47
N LEU A 29 16.48 4.59 -15.08
CA LEU A 29 15.38 4.91 -15.98
C LEU A 29 15.22 6.43 -16.17
N ALA A 30 15.03 6.82 -17.44
CA ALA A 30 14.71 8.19 -17.79
C ALA A 30 13.42 8.65 -17.06
N PRO A 31 13.40 9.88 -16.51
CA PRO A 31 12.24 10.42 -15.79
C PRO A 31 10.87 10.23 -16.46
N PRO A 32 10.70 10.46 -17.78
CA PRO A 32 9.40 10.25 -18.43
C PRO A 32 8.97 8.78 -18.45
N ILE A 33 9.92 7.84 -18.58
CA ILE A 33 9.63 6.40 -18.57
C ILE A 33 9.16 5.97 -17.18
N ARG A 34 9.78 6.49 -16.11
CA ARG A 34 9.34 6.22 -14.73
C ARG A 34 7.95 6.77 -14.47
N ALA A 35 7.69 8.00 -14.88
CA ALA A 35 6.39 8.64 -14.72
C ALA A 35 5.29 7.87 -15.47
N GLY A 36 5.54 7.53 -16.74
CA GLY A 36 4.61 6.73 -17.54
C GLY A 36 4.39 5.32 -16.97
N GLY A 37 5.47 4.65 -16.54
CA GLY A 37 5.42 3.31 -15.94
C GLY A 37 4.67 3.29 -14.61
N GLN A 38 4.90 4.28 -13.74
CA GLN A 38 4.15 4.40 -12.49
C GLN A 38 2.69 4.76 -12.72
N PHE A 39 2.38 5.63 -13.68
CA PHE A 39 1.00 5.92 -14.06
C PHE A 39 0.28 4.66 -14.55
N LEU A 40 0.81 3.98 -15.56
CA LEU A 40 0.21 2.78 -16.14
C LEU A 40 0.15 1.63 -15.13
N GLY A 41 1.24 1.39 -14.41
CA GLY A 41 1.31 0.34 -13.41
C GLY A 41 0.29 0.54 -12.30
N THR A 42 0.22 1.74 -11.72
CA THR A 42 -0.76 2.01 -10.67
C THR A 42 -2.20 1.98 -11.20
N LEU A 43 -2.44 2.42 -12.43
CA LEU A 43 -3.76 2.34 -13.05
C LEU A 43 -4.22 0.88 -13.20
N VAL A 44 -3.39 0.02 -13.78
CA VAL A 44 -3.71 -1.40 -13.97
C VAL A 44 -3.91 -2.08 -12.62
N ILE A 45 -2.99 -1.88 -11.66
CA ILE A 45 -3.10 -2.48 -10.34
C ILE A 45 -4.35 -1.99 -9.62
N ALA A 46 -4.66 -0.69 -9.66
CA ALA A 46 -5.86 -0.16 -9.03
C ALA A 46 -7.14 -0.76 -9.63
N LEU A 47 -7.21 -0.89 -10.96
CA LEU A 47 -8.35 -1.54 -11.63
C LEU A 47 -8.49 -3.00 -11.22
N VAL A 48 -7.39 -3.76 -11.16
CA VAL A 48 -7.41 -5.16 -10.73
C VAL A 48 -7.83 -5.26 -9.26
N VAL A 49 -7.20 -4.50 -8.36
CA VAL A 49 -7.49 -4.55 -6.92
C VAL A 49 -8.93 -4.16 -6.62
N LEU A 50 -9.43 -3.06 -7.19
CA LEU A 50 -10.83 -2.64 -7.00
C LEU A 50 -11.80 -3.60 -7.69
N GLY A 51 -11.43 -4.17 -8.84
CA GLY A 51 -12.23 -5.15 -9.56
C GLY A 51 -12.36 -6.47 -8.80
N LEU A 52 -11.32 -6.89 -8.07
CA LEU A 52 -11.34 -8.07 -7.21
C LEU A 52 -12.03 -7.80 -5.86
N LEU A 53 -11.96 -6.57 -5.34
CA LEU A 53 -12.52 -6.17 -4.05
C LEU A 53 -13.77 -5.30 -4.21
N GLN A 54 -14.75 -5.76 -4.98
CA GLN A 54 -15.89 -4.95 -5.42
C GLN A 54 -16.66 -4.27 -4.28
N GLU A 55 -16.78 -4.91 -3.12
CA GLU A 55 -17.44 -4.33 -1.94
C GLU A 55 -16.46 -3.65 -0.97
N SER A 56 -15.35 -4.32 -0.66
CA SER A 56 -14.40 -3.88 0.37
C SER A 56 -13.53 -2.71 -0.08
N GLY A 57 -13.18 -2.63 -1.37
CA GLY A 57 -12.34 -1.57 -1.93
C GLY A 57 -13.01 -0.20 -1.85
N PRO A 58 -14.20 0.00 -2.45
CA PRO A 58 -14.95 1.25 -2.35
C PRO A 58 -15.28 1.65 -0.91
N ARG A 59 -15.63 0.69 -0.04
CA ARG A 59 -15.86 0.96 1.39
C ARG A 59 -14.58 1.46 2.06
N SER A 60 -13.44 0.84 1.81
CA SER A 60 -12.15 1.27 2.38
C SER A 60 -11.78 2.68 1.95
N VAL A 61 -11.96 3.02 0.67
CA VAL A 61 -11.72 4.38 0.17
C VAL A 61 -12.61 5.41 0.86
N ARG A 62 -13.91 5.11 1.04
CA ARG A 62 -14.84 5.99 1.78
C ARG A 62 -14.44 6.13 3.25
N THR A 63 -13.98 5.06 3.89
CA THR A 63 -13.51 5.07 5.28
C THR A 63 -12.31 5.99 5.48
N VAL A 64 -11.33 5.95 4.57
CA VAL A 64 -10.20 6.92 4.59
C VAL A 64 -10.73 8.35 4.56
N ARG A 65 -11.65 8.66 3.63
CA ARG A 65 -12.16 10.03 3.45
C ARG A 65 -12.88 10.57 4.68
N ARG A 66 -13.69 9.74 5.34
CA ARG A 66 -14.46 10.17 6.52
C ARG A 66 -13.57 10.48 7.73
N SER A 67 -12.41 9.84 7.84
CA SER A 67 -11.58 9.94 9.05
C SER A 67 -10.10 9.62 8.76
N PRO A 68 -9.40 10.51 8.03
CA PRO A 68 -8.02 10.29 7.60
C PRO A 68 -7.04 10.23 8.76
N ILE A 69 -7.28 11.01 9.83
CA ILE A 69 -6.43 11.03 11.03
C ILE A 69 -6.46 9.66 11.72
N ILE A 70 -7.66 9.10 11.93
CA ILE A 70 -7.81 7.78 12.58
C ILE A 70 -7.15 6.69 11.72
N SER A 71 -7.35 6.73 10.39
CA SER A 71 -6.68 5.80 9.49
C SER A 71 -5.16 5.98 9.53
N CYS A 72 -4.63 7.18 9.74
CA CYS A 72 -3.20 7.40 9.90
C CYS A 72 -2.68 6.79 11.22
N CYS A 73 -3.36 7.05 12.34
CA CYS A 73 -2.96 6.53 13.65
C CYS A 73 -2.96 4.99 13.74
N ILE A 74 -3.90 4.33 13.04
CA ILE A 74 -3.95 2.85 12.99
C ILE A 74 -3.01 2.32 11.90
N GLY A 75 -2.97 3.01 10.76
CA GLY A 75 -2.24 2.59 9.58
C GLY A 75 -0.74 2.67 9.71
N LEU A 76 -0.21 3.65 10.46
CA LEU A 76 1.23 3.79 10.69
C LEU A 76 1.82 2.60 11.44
N PRO A 77 1.33 2.21 12.64
CA PRO A 77 1.84 1.02 13.32
C PRO A 77 1.56 -0.25 12.50
N GLY A 78 0.41 -0.36 11.84
CA GLY A 78 0.09 -1.52 11.00
C GLY A 78 1.05 -1.67 9.80
N ALA A 79 1.34 -0.58 9.09
CA ALA A 79 2.27 -0.60 7.96
C ALA A 79 3.69 -0.94 8.41
N LEU A 80 4.13 -0.43 9.57
CA LEU A 80 5.42 -0.79 10.16
C LEU A 80 5.50 -2.27 10.51
N VAL A 81 4.44 -2.85 11.08
CA VAL A 81 4.40 -4.29 11.40
C VAL A 81 4.47 -5.13 10.12
N ILE A 82 3.68 -4.82 9.09
CA ILE A 82 3.68 -5.59 7.85
C ILE A 82 5.03 -5.47 7.13
N ALA A 83 5.59 -4.26 7.04
CA ALA A 83 6.90 -4.04 6.45
C ALA A 83 8.02 -4.72 7.26
N GLY A 84 7.96 -4.64 8.59
CA GLY A 84 8.89 -5.29 9.50
C GLY A 84 8.85 -6.81 9.39
N LEU A 85 7.66 -7.41 9.26
CA LEU A 85 7.50 -8.84 9.01
C LEU A 85 8.10 -9.25 7.66
N ALA A 86 7.82 -8.50 6.59
CA ALA A 86 8.40 -8.76 5.28
C ALA A 86 9.93 -8.70 5.30
N GLN A 87 10.47 -7.66 5.95
CA GLN A 87 11.91 -7.47 6.11
C GLN A 87 12.53 -8.61 6.95
N THR A 88 11.94 -8.93 8.09
CA THR A 88 12.40 -10.03 8.96
C THR A 88 12.33 -11.37 8.22
N GLY A 89 11.26 -11.61 7.47
CA GLY A 89 11.11 -12.79 6.64
C GLY A 89 12.22 -12.92 5.60
N SER A 90 12.62 -11.81 4.97
CA SER A 90 13.73 -11.81 4.02
C SER A 90 15.08 -12.15 4.66
N LEU A 91 15.33 -11.68 5.88
CA LEU A 91 16.55 -11.97 6.64
C LEU A 91 16.63 -13.46 7.05
N LEU A 92 15.48 -14.10 7.28
CA LEU A 92 15.41 -15.50 7.69
C LEU A 92 15.67 -16.49 6.55
N LEU A 93 15.54 -16.06 5.28
CA LEU A 93 15.75 -16.92 4.09
C LEU A 93 17.17 -17.51 3.99
N GLY A 94 18.15 -16.95 4.70
CA GLY A 94 19.51 -17.47 4.75
C GLY A 94 19.70 -18.73 5.60
N SER A 95 18.66 -19.24 6.28
CA SER A 95 18.76 -20.40 7.17
C SER A 95 17.72 -21.48 6.85
N SER A 96 18.07 -22.76 7.00
CA SER A 96 17.19 -23.89 6.65
C SER A 96 15.86 -23.90 7.43
N LEU A 97 15.86 -23.48 8.70
CA LEU A 97 14.65 -23.28 9.51
C LEU A 97 13.94 -21.97 9.17
N GLY A 98 14.68 -20.93 8.83
CA GLY A 98 14.14 -19.61 8.49
C GLY A 98 13.47 -19.56 7.12
N ILE A 99 13.73 -20.48 6.20
CA ILE A 99 13.00 -20.57 4.92
C ILE A 99 11.49 -20.87 5.16
N PHE A 100 11.17 -21.78 6.10
CA PHE A 100 9.78 -22.17 6.38
C PHE A 100 8.93 -21.01 6.91
N PHE A 101 9.50 -20.13 7.74
CA PHE A 101 8.79 -18.96 8.29
C PHE A 101 9.00 -17.69 7.45
N GLY A 102 10.15 -17.57 6.81
CA GLY A 102 10.53 -16.41 6.01
C GLY A 102 9.71 -16.28 4.74
N ILE A 103 9.49 -17.38 4.01
CA ILE A 103 8.68 -17.36 2.79
C ILE A 103 7.26 -16.82 3.07
N PRO A 104 6.48 -17.36 4.03
CA PRO A 104 5.16 -16.82 4.36
C PRO A 104 5.17 -15.33 4.72
N PHE A 105 6.14 -14.86 5.51
CA PHE A 105 6.21 -13.45 5.91
C PHE A 105 6.51 -12.53 4.74
N VAL A 106 7.43 -12.93 3.84
CA VAL A 106 7.74 -12.19 2.62
C VAL A 106 6.53 -12.15 1.68
N ILE A 107 5.88 -13.30 1.45
CA ILE A 107 4.67 -13.37 0.61
C ILE A 107 3.56 -12.50 1.20
N PHE A 108 3.32 -12.59 2.51
CA PHE A 108 2.31 -11.77 3.19
C PHE A 108 2.59 -10.28 2.99
N GLY A 109 3.82 -9.82 3.22
CA GLY A 109 4.20 -8.43 2.99
C GLY A 109 4.05 -7.99 1.53
N LEU A 110 4.56 -8.79 0.58
CA LEU A 110 4.54 -8.48 -0.85
C LEU A 110 3.14 -8.54 -1.47
N THR A 111 2.19 -9.23 -0.84
CA THR A 111 0.81 -9.29 -1.33
C THR A 111 -0.06 -8.21 -0.67
N VAL A 112 0.02 -8.09 0.65
CA VAL A 112 -0.89 -7.23 1.43
C VAL A 112 -0.50 -5.76 1.29
N LEU A 113 0.78 -5.42 1.34
CA LEU A 113 1.22 -4.02 1.35
C LEU A 113 0.94 -3.32 0.01
N PRO A 114 1.24 -3.92 -1.17
CA PRO A 114 0.87 -3.33 -2.46
C PRO A 114 -0.64 -3.20 -2.65
N LEU A 115 -1.41 -4.18 -2.18
CA LEU A 115 -2.86 -4.12 -2.28
C LEU A 115 -3.44 -2.99 -1.43
N LEU A 116 -3.02 -2.85 -0.17
CA LEU A 116 -3.49 -1.77 0.70
C LEU A 116 -2.98 -0.40 0.27
N THR A 117 -1.73 -0.28 -0.18
CA THR A 117 -1.20 0.98 -0.74
C THR A 117 -2.02 1.46 -1.93
N THR A 118 -2.46 0.57 -2.82
CA THR A 118 -3.31 0.98 -3.97
C THR A 118 -4.63 1.59 -3.54
N ILE A 119 -5.27 1.04 -2.50
CA ILE A 119 -6.48 1.63 -1.89
C ILE A 119 -6.17 3.04 -1.36
N GLY A 120 -5.02 3.22 -0.70
CA GLY A 120 -4.56 4.52 -0.23
C GLY A 120 -4.34 5.53 -1.36
N VAL A 121 -3.70 5.12 -2.46
CA VAL A 121 -3.49 5.97 -3.65
C VAL A 121 -4.81 6.43 -4.25
N VAL A 122 -5.77 5.51 -4.41
CA VAL A 122 -7.11 5.84 -4.93
C VAL A 122 -7.85 6.77 -3.96
N ALA A 123 -7.71 6.57 -2.66
CA ALA A 123 -8.31 7.46 -1.67
C ALA A 123 -7.73 8.87 -1.73
N ILE A 124 -6.42 9.02 -1.87
CA ILE A 124 -5.76 10.32 -2.09
C ILE A 124 -6.30 10.96 -3.37
N GLY A 125 -6.32 10.22 -4.48
CA GLY A 125 -6.89 10.69 -5.75
C GLY A 125 -8.33 11.18 -5.60
N GLN A 126 -9.19 10.41 -4.92
CA GLN A 126 -10.58 10.79 -4.69
C GLN A 126 -10.70 12.02 -3.77
N THR A 127 -9.85 12.19 -2.77
CA THR A 127 -9.84 13.43 -1.96
C THR A 127 -9.52 14.68 -2.78
N ILE A 128 -8.75 14.54 -3.85
CA ILE A 128 -8.41 15.63 -4.76
C ILE A 128 -9.57 15.89 -5.72
N THR A 129 -10.10 14.87 -6.39
CA THR A 129 -11.19 15.05 -7.37
C THR A 129 -12.48 15.56 -6.74
N THR A 130 -12.72 15.21 -5.48
CA THR A 130 -13.90 15.68 -4.74
C THR A 130 -13.87 17.18 -4.46
N ARG A 131 -12.67 17.76 -4.26
CA ARG A 131 -12.51 19.22 -4.17
C ARG A 131 -12.80 19.94 -5.50
N VAL A 132 -12.74 19.21 -6.61
CA VAL A 132 -13.04 19.70 -7.97
C VAL A 132 -14.47 19.32 -8.40
N GLY A 133 -15.31 18.84 -7.48
CA GLY A 133 -16.72 18.52 -7.75
C GLY A 133 -16.98 17.17 -8.41
N ARG A 134 -15.97 16.28 -8.51
CA ARG A 134 -16.13 14.90 -9.02
C ARG A 134 -15.91 13.87 -7.91
N ASP A 135 -17.00 13.32 -7.37
CA ASP A 135 -16.99 12.28 -6.32
C ASP A 135 -17.14 10.84 -6.86
N GLY A 136 -16.58 10.57 -8.04
CA GLY A 136 -16.57 9.24 -8.64
C GLY A 136 -15.32 8.43 -8.26
N LEU A 137 -15.49 7.13 -7.96
CA LEU A 137 -14.37 6.21 -7.74
C LEU A 137 -13.42 6.15 -8.95
N GLY A 138 -13.97 6.12 -10.17
CA GLY A 138 -13.17 6.14 -11.40
C GLY A 138 -12.34 7.42 -11.55
N ALA A 139 -12.87 8.57 -11.14
CA ALA A 139 -12.11 9.82 -11.09
C ALA A 139 -10.97 9.74 -10.06
N GLY A 140 -11.24 9.12 -8.91
CA GLY A 140 -10.23 8.86 -7.89
C GLY A 140 -9.11 7.94 -8.36
N VAL A 141 -9.43 6.88 -9.11
CA VAL A 141 -8.44 5.98 -9.73
C VAL A 141 -7.56 6.74 -10.71
N LEU A 142 -8.16 7.47 -11.66
CA LEU A 142 -7.41 8.24 -12.66
C LEU A 142 -6.51 9.30 -12.00
N ALA A 143 -7.03 10.06 -11.04
CA ALA A 143 -6.27 11.08 -10.34
C ALA A 143 -5.16 10.48 -9.47
N GLY A 144 -5.43 9.37 -8.77
CA GLY A 144 -4.45 8.64 -7.97
C GLY A 144 -3.30 8.12 -8.84
N SER A 145 -3.60 7.52 -9.99
CA SER A 145 -2.61 7.06 -10.95
C SER A 145 -1.81 8.22 -11.55
N ALA A 146 -2.47 9.32 -11.90
CA ALA A 146 -1.79 10.53 -12.38
C ALA A 146 -0.81 11.09 -11.35
N LEU A 147 -1.21 11.14 -10.08
CA LEU A 147 -0.33 11.55 -8.97
C LEU A 147 0.84 10.59 -8.78
N ALA A 148 0.61 9.28 -8.91
CA ALA A 148 1.70 8.31 -8.88
C ALA A 148 2.68 8.54 -10.04
N GLY A 149 2.19 8.75 -11.26
CA GLY A 149 3.05 9.10 -12.39
C GLY A 149 3.85 10.39 -12.18
N LEU A 150 3.21 11.44 -11.66
CA LEU A 150 3.89 12.70 -11.35
C LEU A 150 4.94 12.52 -10.24
N ALA A 151 4.64 11.72 -9.21
CA ALA A 151 5.58 11.36 -8.17
C ALA A 151 6.80 10.62 -8.74
N GLY A 152 6.67 9.94 -9.88
CA GLY A 152 7.76 9.26 -10.59
C GLY A 152 8.87 10.16 -11.11
N LEU A 153 8.62 11.47 -11.19
CA LEU A 153 9.64 12.46 -11.57
C LEU A 153 10.69 12.64 -10.46
N SER A 154 10.35 12.36 -9.21
CA SER A 154 11.24 12.52 -8.06
C SER A 154 11.17 11.31 -7.12
N LEU A 155 12.32 10.71 -6.81
CA LEU A 155 12.39 9.60 -5.86
C LEU A 155 11.80 9.97 -4.49
N GLY A 156 12.08 11.19 -4.00
CA GLY A 156 11.51 11.68 -2.74
C GLY A 156 9.98 11.76 -2.79
N ALA A 157 9.41 12.28 -3.88
CA ALA A 157 7.97 12.35 -4.05
C ALA A 157 7.33 10.95 -4.12
N THR A 158 7.98 10.01 -4.81
CA THR A 158 7.55 8.61 -4.87
C THR A 158 7.48 8.00 -3.47
N LEU A 159 8.53 8.16 -2.66
CA LEU A 159 8.60 7.61 -1.30
C LEU A 159 7.56 8.23 -0.36
N VAL A 160 7.37 9.55 -0.42
CA VAL A 160 6.36 10.25 0.39
C VAL A 160 4.96 9.79 -0.01
N LEU A 161 4.65 9.71 -1.31
CA LEU A 161 3.35 9.25 -1.77
C LEU A 161 3.09 7.79 -1.39
N ALA A 162 4.08 6.91 -1.60
CA ALA A 162 3.97 5.50 -1.28
C ALA A 162 3.77 5.25 0.22
N SER A 163 4.52 5.95 1.07
CA SER A 163 4.39 5.83 2.54
C SER A 163 3.04 6.34 3.03
N LEU A 164 2.59 7.52 2.57
CA LEU A 164 1.27 8.05 2.89
C LEU A 164 0.15 7.11 2.42
N ALA A 165 0.26 6.59 1.20
CA ALA A 165 -0.71 5.65 0.66
C ALA A 165 -0.73 4.33 1.44
N ALA A 166 0.44 3.80 1.83
CA ALA A 166 0.54 2.61 2.68
C ALA A 166 -0.18 2.82 4.01
N ILE A 167 0.13 3.92 4.69
CA ILE A 167 -0.45 4.26 5.99
C ILE A 167 -1.97 4.39 5.88
N LEU A 168 -2.46 5.21 4.94
CA LEU A 168 -3.90 5.40 4.76
C LEU A 168 -4.63 4.11 4.37
N GLY A 169 -4.04 3.35 3.44
CA GLY A 169 -4.56 2.08 2.95
C GLY A 169 -4.65 1.02 4.03
N VAL A 170 -3.59 0.84 4.81
CA VAL A 170 -3.55 -0.12 5.93
C VAL A 170 -4.56 0.27 7.00
N GLY A 171 -4.61 1.55 7.37
CA GLY A 171 -5.56 2.03 8.37
C GLY A 171 -7.02 1.83 7.97
N ALA A 172 -7.37 2.12 6.72
CA ALA A 172 -8.73 1.89 6.24
C ALA A 172 -9.04 0.40 6.04
N GLY A 173 -8.10 -0.38 5.52
CA GLY A 173 -8.27 -1.83 5.39
C GLY A 173 -8.54 -2.48 6.74
N ALA A 174 -7.71 -2.19 7.75
CA ALA A 174 -7.91 -2.67 9.11
C ALA A 174 -9.29 -2.28 9.65
N ARG A 175 -9.69 -1.01 9.48
CA ARG A 175 -11.01 -0.54 9.96
C ARG A 175 -12.17 -1.20 9.25
N VAL A 176 -12.08 -1.47 7.93
CA VAL A 176 -13.15 -2.18 7.22
C VAL A 176 -13.24 -3.63 7.67
N LEU A 177 -12.10 -4.30 7.87
CA LEU A 177 -12.05 -5.68 8.37
C LEU A 177 -12.60 -5.80 9.79
N PHE A 178 -12.24 -4.88 10.69
CA PHE A 178 -12.72 -4.89 12.08
C PHE A 178 -14.14 -4.34 12.23
N ALA A 179 -14.58 -3.39 11.39
CA ALA A 179 -15.95 -2.87 11.41
C ALA A 179 -16.98 -3.90 10.90
N ALA A 180 -16.57 -4.84 10.05
CA ALA A 180 -17.42 -5.96 9.63
C ALA A 180 -17.82 -6.89 10.80
N GLY A 181 -17.15 -6.79 11.96
CA GLY A 181 -17.38 -7.66 13.12
C GLY A 181 -18.15 -7.08 14.30
N GLY A 182 -18.49 -5.78 14.37
CA GLY A 182 -19.04 -5.27 15.64
C GLY A 182 -19.47 -3.81 15.79
N SER A 183 -19.90 -3.11 14.73
CA SER A 183 -20.40 -1.74 14.87
C SER A 183 -21.75 -1.62 14.18
N THR A 184 -22.82 -1.57 14.97
CA THR A 184 -24.15 -1.16 14.50
C THR A 184 -24.01 0.12 13.70
N GLN A 185 -24.46 0.08 12.45
CA GLN A 185 -24.47 1.29 11.64
C GLN A 185 -25.37 2.32 12.33
N PRO A 186 -25.10 3.63 12.23
CA PRO A 186 -26.02 4.66 12.75
C PRO A 186 -27.45 4.50 12.19
N GLU A 187 -27.55 3.88 11.01
CA GLU A 187 -28.77 3.53 10.28
C GLU A 187 -29.50 2.31 10.88
N GLU A 188 -28.80 1.45 11.62
CA GLU A 188 -29.36 0.27 12.34
C GLU A 188 -29.83 0.63 13.75
N ARG A 189 -29.71 1.90 14.15
CA ARG A 189 -30.27 2.39 15.41
C ARG A 189 -31.79 2.45 15.27
N THR A 190 -32.48 1.42 15.76
CA THR A 190 -33.94 1.36 15.94
C THR A 190 -34.48 2.38 16.95
N VAL A 191 -33.62 3.20 17.55
CA VAL A 191 -34.02 4.30 18.42
C VAL A 191 -34.12 5.56 17.55
N PRO A 192 -35.32 6.16 17.42
CA PRO A 192 -35.49 7.43 16.72
C PRO A 192 -34.52 8.47 17.29
N PRO A 193 -34.01 9.41 16.48
CA PRO A 193 -33.17 10.48 16.98
C PRO A 193 -33.93 11.26 18.07
N ALA A 194 -33.54 11.06 19.32
CA ALA A 194 -34.06 11.75 20.49
C ALA A 194 -33.49 13.17 20.55
N ASN A 195 -33.76 13.97 19.51
CA ASN A 195 -33.98 15.41 19.57
C ASN A 195 -34.18 15.95 18.15
N LYS A 196 -35.41 16.34 17.83
CA LYS A 196 -35.68 17.48 16.96
C LYS A 196 -35.69 18.70 17.88
N ILE A 197 -34.57 19.41 17.97
CA ILE A 197 -34.56 20.83 18.37
C ILE A 197 -33.68 21.54 17.35
#